data_AF-A0A4P0XZ92-F1
#
_entry.id   AF-A0A4P0XZ92-F1
#
_cell.length_a   1.000
_cell.length_b   1.000
_cell.length_c   1.000
_cell.angle_alpha   90.00
_cell.angle_beta   90.00
_cell.angle_gamma   90.00
#
_symmetry.space_group_name_H-M   'P 1'
#
loop_
_entity.id
_entity.type
_entity.pdbx_description
1 polymer ?
#
loop_
_entity_poly.entity_id
_entity_poly.type
_entity_poly.pdbx_seq_one_letter_code
_entity_poly.pdbx_strand_id
1 'polypeptide(L)'
;MHWGTWQVESREGEIVAVKPVPWDKNPSRIGQSLPDAVTSQTRIRRPAVRAGYLQHGPASREGRGKEPFVEVSWEVALDLLARELRSVKARCGNEAIYGGSYGWASAGRFHHAQSQLHRFLKGFGGYTASTNTYSSAAGERILPHILGPLSPLHRQHTHFSELARECQLFVAIGGLPLRNAQVNGGGANDHMLQYWLDKMQANGTRFINISPVRNDLSAVPDAEWLAIRPGTDTALLLALSYVLIAESLYDQAFVASHTVGFAPYRAYLLGEHDGVAKTPAWAAAITGLDAQRIADLAREMARHRTMVNISWSIQRARQGEQAYWATVALTALLGQLGTPGGGLGFGYACTNLAGAVRKAFSRPTLTRRGECGGQRYPGGAAVRYAAAPGRNL
;
A
#
# COMPACT_ATOMS: atom_id res chain seq x y z
N MET A 1 -10.25 -16.03 -4.25
CA MET A 1 -10.09 -14.89 -5.19
C MET A 1 -9.59 -13.68 -4.43
N HIS A 2 -9.24 -12.57 -5.10
CA HIS A 2 -8.85 -11.33 -4.39
C HIS A 2 -9.89 -10.85 -3.37
N TRP A 3 -11.17 -11.10 -3.67
CA TRP A 3 -12.33 -10.64 -2.91
C TRP A 3 -12.90 -11.65 -1.90
N GLY A 4 -12.21 -12.77 -1.62
CA GLY A 4 -12.70 -13.73 -0.63
C GLY A 4 -12.46 -15.20 -0.98
N THR A 5 -12.90 -16.04 -0.06
CA THR A 5 -13.06 -17.49 -0.24
C THR A 5 -14.52 -17.79 -0.57
N TRP A 6 -14.75 -18.65 -1.56
CA TRP A 6 -16.08 -18.90 -2.13
C TRP A 6 -16.27 -20.40 -2.37
N GLN A 7 -17.50 -20.87 -2.18
CA GLN A 7 -17.98 -22.15 -2.70
C GLN A 7 -18.50 -21.93 -4.12
N VAL A 8 -18.03 -22.73 -5.08
CA VAL A 8 -18.40 -22.60 -6.49
C VAL A 8 -19.41 -23.68 -6.82
N GLU A 9 -20.54 -23.29 -7.40
CA GLU A 9 -21.54 -24.21 -7.93
C GLU A 9 -21.42 -24.27 -9.44
N SER A 10 -21.31 -25.50 -9.95
CA SER A 10 -21.19 -25.76 -11.38
C SER A 10 -22.23 -26.75 -11.84
N ARG A 11 -22.78 -26.53 -13.04
CA ARG A 11 -23.69 -27.44 -13.72
C ARG A 11 -23.22 -27.59 -15.16
N GLU A 12 -23.12 -28.84 -15.63
CA GLU A 12 -22.77 -29.13 -17.04
C GLU A 12 -21.46 -28.45 -17.51
N GLY A 13 -20.49 -28.26 -16.60
CA GLY A 13 -19.20 -27.64 -16.89
C GLY A 13 -19.20 -26.10 -16.81
N GLU A 14 -20.34 -25.47 -16.55
CA GLU A 14 -20.46 -24.03 -16.38
C GLU A 14 -20.55 -23.63 -14.91
N ILE A 15 -19.97 -22.49 -14.55
CA ILE A 15 -20.13 -21.90 -13.22
C ILE A 15 -21.48 -21.18 -13.19
N VAL A 16 -22.41 -21.64 -12.37
CA VAL A 16 -23.76 -21.07 -12.27
C VAL A 16 -23.94 -20.15 -11.07
N ALA A 17 -23.16 -20.35 -10.01
CA ALA A 17 -23.19 -19.50 -8.83
C ALA A 17 -21.89 -19.58 -8.03
N VAL A 18 -21.67 -18.55 -7.21
CA VAL A 18 -20.66 -18.57 -6.15
C VAL A 18 -21.29 -18.11 -4.84
N LYS A 19 -21.09 -18.89 -3.78
CA LYS A 19 -21.61 -18.62 -2.44
C LYS A 19 -20.45 -18.29 -1.50
N PRO A 20 -20.59 -17.28 -0.63
CA PRO A 20 -19.54 -16.99 0.34
C PRO A 20 -19.39 -18.16 1.30
N VAL A 21 -18.19 -18.35 1.83
CA VAL A 21 -17.96 -19.35 2.88
C VAL A 21 -18.67 -18.95 4.19
N PRO A 22 -19.19 -19.91 4.99
CA PRO A 22 -20.00 -19.61 6.17
C PRO A 22 -19.27 -18.81 7.27
N TRP A 23 -17.95 -18.85 7.32
CA TRP A 23 -17.15 -18.15 8.33
C TRP A 23 -16.83 -16.70 7.97
N ASP A 24 -17.03 -16.28 6.71
CA ASP A 24 -16.84 -14.90 6.32
C ASP A 24 -18.06 -14.07 6.69
N LYS A 25 -17.93 -13.22 7.72
CA LYS A 25 -19.03 -12.42 8.27
C LYS A 25 -19.39 -11.20 7.42
N ASN A 26 -18.53 -10.80 6.49
CA ASN A 26 -18.75 -9.61 5.67
C ASN A 26 -18.21 -9.81 4.24
N PRO A 27 -18.69 -10.85 3.52
CA PRO A 27 -18.12 -11.24 2.24
C PRO A 27 -18.31 -10.15 1.19
N SER A 28 -17.30 -9.98 0.33
CA SER A 28 -17.35 -9.00 -0.74
C SER A 28 -18.38 -9.34 -1.79
N ARG A 29 -19.33 -8.43 -2.04
CA ARG A 29 -20.32 -8.60 -3.12
C ARG A 29 -19.69 -8.74 -4.51
N ILE A 30 -18.47 -8.20 -4.70
CA ILE A 30 -17.75 -8.28 -5.98
C ILE A 30 -17.48 -9.73 -6.37
N GLY A 31 -17.25 -10.63 -5.40
CA GLY A 31 -16.99 -12.04 -5.72
C GLY A 31 -18.15 -12.72 -6.45
N GLN A 32 -19.39 -12.26 -6.27
CA GLN A 32 -20.58 -12.80 -6.91
C GLN A 32 -20.61 -12.57 -8.44
N SER A 33 -19.78 -11.68 -8.97
CA SER A 33 -19.68 -11.44 -10.42
C SER A 33 -18.86 -12.51 -11.15
N LEU A 34 -18.33 -13.53 -10.48
CA LEU A 34 -17.48 -14.54 -11.12
C LEU A 34 -18.15 -15.28 -12.30
N PRO A 35 -19.41 -15.75 -12.21
CA PRO A 35 -20.08 -16.43 -13.32
C PRO A 35 -20.09 -15.57 -14.59
N ASP A 36 -20.49 -14.30 -14.47
CA ASP A 36 -20.55 -13.37 -15.60
C ASP A 36 -19.17 -13.00 -16.13
N ALA A 37 -18.17 -12.88 -15.24
CA ALA A 37 -16.82 -12.50 -15.63
C ALA A 37 -16.17 -13.51 -16.58
N VAL A 38 -16.43 -14.82 -16.40
CA VAL A 38 -15.83 -15.87 -17.22
C VAL A 38 -16.50 -16.03 -18.59
N THR A 39 -17.78 -15.71 -18.70
CA THR A 39 -18.59 -15.81 -19.93
C THR A 39 -18.86 -14.47 -20.63
N SER A 40 -18.39 -13.35 -20.07
CA SER A 40 -18.64 -12.00 -20.58
C SER A 40 -18.34 -11.83 -22.07
N GLN A 41 -19.08 -10.94 -22.73
CA GLN A 41 -18.87 -10.61 -24.15
C GLN A 41 -17.48 -9.99 -24.42
N THR A 42 -16.87 -9.38 -23.39
CA THR A 42 -15.52 -8.81 -23.44
C THR A 42 -14.41 -9.84 -23.26
N ARG A 43 -14.74 -11.14 -23.13
CA ARG A 43 -13.74 -12.21 -22.99
C ARG A 43 -12.95 -12.39 -24.30
N ILE A 44 -11.63 -12.27 -24.22
CA ILE A 44 -10.74 -12.64 -25.33
C ILE A 44 -10.79 -14.17 -25.53
N ARG A 45 -11.33 -14.61 -26.67
CA ARG A 45 -11.58 -16.03 -26.98
C ARG A 45 -10.44 -16.69 -27.75
N ARG A 46 -9.74 -15.94 -28.60
CA ARG A 46 -8.67 -16.42 -29.48
C ARG A 46 -7.50 -15.43 -29.52
N PRO A 47 -6.29 -15.89 -29.86
CA PRO A 47 -5.18 -14.99 -30.20
C PRO A 47 -5.59 -14.07 -31.36
N ALA A 48 -5.22 -12.81 -31.26
CA ALA A 48 -5.48 -11.85 -32.33
C ALA A 48 -4.31 -10.86 -32.47
N VAL A 49 -4.07 -10.42 -33.69
CA VAL A 49 -2.98 -9.50 -34.05
C VAL A 49 -3.59 -8.29 -34.74
N ARG A 50 -3.16 -7.08 -34.34
CA ARG A 50 -3.60 -5.84 -34.99
C ARG A 50 -3.28 -5.89 -36.49
N ALA A 51 -4.25 -5.55 -37.34
CA ALA A 51 -4.15 -5.69 -38.79
C ALA A 51 -2.87 -5.07 -39.39
N GLY A 52 -2.53 -3.83 -39.07
CA GLY A 52 -1.34 -3.17 -39.59
C GLY A 52 -0.02 -3.77 -39.07
N TYR A 53 -0.02 -4.42 -37.90
CA TYR A 53 1.15 -5.17 -37.43
C TYR A 53 1.32 -6.45 -38.25
N LEU A 54 0.22 -7.15 -38.56
CA LEU A 54 0.26 -8.37 -39.37
C LEU A 54 0.72 -8.09 -40.80
N GLN A 55 0.31 -6.97 -41.38
CA GLN A 55 0.63 -6.58 -42.76
C GLN A 55 2.03 -5.97 -42.91
N HIS A 56 2.47 -5.15 -41.94
CA HIS A 56 3.67 -4.32 -42.08
C HIS A 56 4.73 -4.55 -40.98
N GLY A 57 4.50 -5.53 -40.11
CA GLY A 57 5.43 -5.92 -39.06
C GLY A 57 5.56 -4.90 -37.90
N PRO A 58 6.62 -5.02 -37.08
CA PRO A 58 6.76 -4.29 -35.82
C PRO A 58 6.96 -2.77 -35.97
N ALA A 59 7.33 -2.31 -37.17
CA ALA A 59 7.47 -0.89 -37.46
C ALA A 59 6.11 -0.15 -37.56
N SER A 60 5.01 -0.88 -37.77
CA SER A 60 3.67 -0.28 -37.81
C SER A 60 3.24 0.17 -36.40
N ARG A 61 3.07 1.50 -36.21
CA ARG A 61 2.77 2.11 -34.90
C ARG A 61 1.53 3.02 -34.92
N GLU A 62 1.33 3.79 -35.97
CA GLU A 62 0.29 4.85 -36.05
C GLU A 62 -1.15 4.35 -35.87
N GLY A 63 -1.43 3.08 -36.21
CA GLY A 63 -2.76 2.49 -36.10
C GLY A 63 -3.15 1.90 -34.73
N ARG A 64 -2.28 1.99 -33.72
CA ARG A 64 -2.58 1.45 -32.38
C ARG A 64 -3.81 2.13 -31.76
N GLY A 65 -4.77 1.32 -31.30
CA GLY A 65 -6.03 1.80 -30.73
C GLY A 65 -7.10 2.20 -31.75
N LYS A 66 -6.81 2.11 -33.06
CA LYS A 66 -7.75 2.48 -34.14
C LYS A 66 -8.06 1.31 -35.09
N GLU A 67 -7.07 0.49 -35.37
CA GLU A 67 -7.21 -0.61 -36.32
C GLU A 67 -7.92 -1.84 -35.72
N PRO A 68 -8.57 -2.66 -36.58
CA PRO A 68 -9.13 -3.93 -36.16
C PRO A 68 -8.05 -4.95 -35.81
N PHE A 69 -8.46 -5.96 -35.05
CA PHE A 69 -7.67 -7.15 -34.77
C PHE A 69 -8.11 -8.30 -35.67
N VAL A 70 -7.14 -9.05 -36.17
CA VAL A 70 -7.35 -10.26 -36.98
C VAL A 70 -7.08 -11.46 -36.08
N GLU A 71 -8.07 -12.35 -35.93
CA GLU A 71 -7.88 -13.62 -35.20
C GLU A 71 -6.89 -14.50 -35.95
N VAL A 72 -5.96 -15.13 -35.21
CA VAL A 72 -4.93 -16.01 -35.76
C VAL A 72 -4.82 -17.28 -34.92
N SER A 73 -4.16 -18.31 -35.46
CA SER A 73 -3.86 -19.51 -34.68
C SER A 73 -2.82 -19.23 -33.59
N TRP A 74 -2.73 -20.13 -32.61
CA TRP A 74 -1.70 -20.03 -31.57
C TRP A 74 -0.29 -20.12 -32.14
N GLU A 75 -0.07 -20.97 -33.14
CA GLU A 75 1.22 -21.13 -33.82
C GLU A 75 1.67 -19.80 -34.43
N VAL A 76 0.79 -19.13 -35.17
CA VAL A 76 1.09 -17.82 -35.80
C VAL A 76 1.42 -16.76 -34.73
N ALA A 77 0.63 -16.68 -33.67
CA ALA A 77 0.85 -15.71 -32.59
C ALA A 77 2.18 -15.95 -31.86
N LEU A 78 2.50 -17.20 -31.54
CA LEU A 78 3.74 -17.59 -30.85
C LEU A 78 4.97 -17.38 -31.74
N ASP A 79 4.88 -17.67 -33.04
CA ASP A 79 5.96 -17.45 -34.00
C ASP A 79 6.27 -15.96 -34.21
N LEU A 80 5.24 -15.11 -34.26
CA LEU A 80 5.43 -13.66 -34.31
C LEU A 80 6.14 -13.16 -33.05
N LEU A 81 5.68 -13.57 -31.87
CA LEU A 81 6.30 -13.20 -30.59
C LEU A 81 7.75 -13.68 -30.49
N ALA A 82 8.02 -14.93 -30.84
CA ALA A 82 9.35 -15.52 -30.79
C ALA A 82 10.32 -14.82 -31.75
N ARG A 83 9.88 -14.49 -32.97
CA ARG A 83 10.68 -13.73 -33.94
C ARG A 83 11.03 -12.35 -33.41
N GLU A 84 10.07 -11.61 -32.87
CA GLU A 84 10.34 -10.28 -32.32
C GLU A 84 11.27 -10.30 -31.11
N LEU A 85 11.04 -11.20 -30.15
CA LEU A 85 11.90 -11.30 -28.98
C LEU A 85 13.36 -11.61 -29.37
N ARG A 86 13.56 -12.51 -30.35
CA ARG A 86 14.91 -12.80 -30.90
C ARG A 86 15.49 -11.60 -31.66
N SER A 87 14.68 -10.93 -32.48
CA SER A 87 15.10 -9.76 -33.26
C SER A 87 15.54 -8.59 -32.36
N VAL A 88 14.73 -8.25 -31.36
CA VAL A 88 15.06 -7.20 -30.37
C VAL A 88 16.32 -7.56 -29.60
N LYS A 89 16.43 -8.81 -29.12
CA LYS A 89 17.62 -9.29 -28.43
C LYS A 89 18.88 -9.18 -29.30
N ALA A 90 18.80 -9.58 -30.57
CA ALA A 90 19.93 -9.54 -31.49
C ALA A 90 20.38 -8.11 -31.83
N ARG A 91 19.42 -7.19 -32.01
CA ARG A 91 19.69 -5.81 -32.42
C ARG A 91 20.07 -4.88 -31.26
N CYS A 92 19.46 -5.07 -30.09
CA CYS A 92 19.47 -4.08 -29.02
C CYS A 92 19.80 -4.68 -27.64
N GLY A 93 20.00 -5.99 -27.55
CA GLY A 93 20.19 -6.67 -26.27
C GLY A 93 18.90 -6.81 -25.45
N ASN A 94 19.01 -7.51 -24.32
CA ASN A 94 17.87 -7.81 -23.46
C ASN A 94 17.37 -6.59 -22.65
N GLU A 95 18.18 -5.55 -22.50
CA GLU A 95 17.79 -4.30 -21.82
C GLU A 95 16.70 -3.54 -22.60
N ALA A 96 16.59 -3.76 -23.91
CA ALA A 96 15.51 -3.19 -24.72
C ALA A 96 14.14 -3.87 -24.50
N ILE A 97 14.10 -4.98 -23.76
CA ILE A 97 12.86 -5.70 -23.43
C ILE A 97 12.36 -5.19 -22.08
N TYR A 98 11.32 -4.35 -22.08
CA TYR A 98 10.67 -3.92 -20.85
C TYR A 98 9.70 -5.00 -20.35
N GLY A 99 9.96 -5.54 -19.16
CA GLY A 99 9.19 -6.62 -18.54
C GLY A 99 8.57 -6.28 -17.19
N GLY A 100 8.46 -4.99 -16.83
CA GLY A 100 7.97 -4.57 -15.51
C GLY A 100 6.55 -5.05 -15.17
N SER A 101 5.64 -5.00 -16.14
CA SER A 101 4.30 -5.62 -16.08
C SER A 101 3.50 -5.37 -14.79
N TYR A 102 3.50 -4.13 -14.27
CA TYR A 102 2.79 -3.79 -13.03
C TYR A 102 1.27 -4.05 -13.13
N GLY A 103 0.69 -4.64 -12.09
CA GLY A 103 -0.73 -4.99 -12.03
C GLY A 103 -1.06 -5.94 -10.89
N TRP A 104 -2.34 -6.20 -10.65
CA TRP A 104 -2.79 -7.10 -9.58
C TRP A 104 -2.88 -8.58 -10.01
N ALA A 105 -2.97 -8.84 -11.32
CA ALA A 105 -3.18 -10.16 -11.88
C ALA A 105 -4.38 -10.88 -11.23
N SER A 106 -4.20 -12.13 -10.81
CA SER A 106 -5.19 -12.88 -10.04
C SER A 106 -4.51 -13.60 -8.88
N ALA A 107 -5.25 -13.78 -7.78
CA ALA A 107 -4.79 -14.55 -6.64
C ALA A 107 -4.49 -16.00 -7.05
N GLY A 108 -3.25 -16.44 -6.81
CA GLY A 108 -2.80 -17.80 -7.10
C GLY A 108 -1.28 -17.86 -7.08
N ARG A 109 -0.68 -18.86 -6.43
CA ARG A 109 0.78 -18.87 -6.24
C ARG A 109 1.53 -19.32 -7.50
N PHE A 110 1.05 -20.37 -8.15
CA PHE A 110 1.67 -20.92 -9.34
C PHE A 110 1.29 -20.11 -10.59
N HIS A 111 0.01 -19.91 -10.85
CA HIS A 111 -0.50 -19.16 -12.01
C HIS A 111 -0.42 -17.62 -11.85
N HIS A 112 0.44 -17.10 -10.98
CA HIS A 112 0.66 -15.66 -10.86
C HIS A 112 1.32 -15.12 -12.14
N ALA A 113 0.56 -14.41 -12.98
CA ALA A 113 0.96 -14.01 -14.34
C ALA A 113 2.31 -13.29 -14.39
N GLN A 114 2.54 -12.28 -13.54
CA GLN A 114 3.82 -11.57 -13.49
C GLN A 114 4.99 -12.47 -13.07
N SER A 115 4.77 -13.39 -12.13
CA SER A 115 5.83 -14.32 -11.72
C SER A 115 6.24 -15.22 -12.88
N GLN A 116 5.27 -15.68 -13.67
CA GLN A 116 5.52 -16.51 -14.84
C GLN A 116 6.21 -15.73 -15.96
N LEU A 117 5.76 -14.49 -16.24
CA LEU A 117 6.42 -13.60 -17.19
C LEU A 117 7.89 -13.34 -16.79
N HIS A 118 8.13 -12.97 -15.53
CA HIS A 118 9.49 -12.70 -15.05
C HIS A 118 10.37 -13.95 -15.07
N ARG A 119 9.80 -15.14 -14.81
CA ARG A 119 10.52 -16.42 -14.94
C ARG A 119 10.90 -16.68 -16.39
N PHE A 120 9.97 -16.50 -17.32
CA PHE A 120 10.17 -16.67 -18.75
C PHE A 120 11.29 -15.73 -19.27
N LEU A 121 11.16 -14.41 -19.01
CA LEU A 121 12.14 -13.43 -19.49
C LEU A 121 13.54 -13.62 -18.86
N LYS A 122 13.62 -14.06 -17.59
CA LYS A 122 14.91 -14.47 -17.00
C LYS A 122 15.52 -15.67 -17.71
N GLY A 123 14.72 -16.67 -18.05
CA GLY A 123 15.17 -17.82 -18.86
C GLY A 123 15.61 -17.43 -20.27
N PHE A 124 15.06 -16.34 -20.82
CA PHE A 124 15.43 -15.78 -22.13
C PHE A 124 16.72 -14.92 -22.10
N GLY A 125 17.28 -14.69 -20.91
CA GLY A 125 18.55 -13.99 -20.68
C GLY A 125 18.42 -12.64 -19.97
N GLY A 126 17.26 -12.31 -19.39
CA GLY A 126 17.03 -11.06 -18.67
C GLY A 126 16.15 -10.05 -19.41
N TYR A 127 15.84 -8.95 -18.74
CA TYR A 127 14.95 -7.88 -19.21
C TYR A 127 15.11 -6.62 -18.34
N THR A 128 14.63 -5.47 -18.82
CA THR A 128 14.50 -4.25 -18.01
C THR A 128 13.26 -4.32 -17.12
N ALA A 129 13.47 -4.36 -15.81
CA ALA A 129 12.42 -4.41 -14.81
C ALA A 129 12.00 -3.01 -14.33
N SER A 130 10.89 -2.95 -13.59
CA SER A 130 10.46 -1.75 -12.85
C SER A 130 10.62 -1.98 -11.34
N THR A 131 10.88 -0.90 -10.61
CA THR A 131 10.88 -0.89 -9.14
C THR A 131 9.70 -0.09 -8.59
N ASN A 132 9.41 -0.26 -7.30
CA ASN A 132 8.32 0.38 -6.57
C ASN A 132 6.92 -0.08 -7.02
N THR A 133 5.91 0.57 -6.46
CA THR A 133 4.49 0.30 -6.67
C THR A 133 3.73 1.59 -6.87
N TYR A 134 2.56 1.53 -7.51
CA TYR A 134 1.63 2.67 -7.51
C TYR A 134 0.92 2.83 -6.15
N SER A 135 1.06 1.85 -5.26
CA SER A 135 0.37 1.85 -3.97
C SER A 135 1.09 2.70 -2.93
N SER A 136 2.41 2.52 -2.77
CA SER A 136 3.18 2.99 -1.59
C SER A 136 4.61 3.44 -1.91
N ALA A 137 4.90 3.87 -3.15
CA ALA A 137 6.27 4.19 -3.60
C ALA A 137 7.03 5.18 -2.70
N ALA A 138 6.41 6.29 -2.29
CA ALA A 138 7.07 7.28 -1.45
C ALA A 138 7.42 6.69 -0.07
N GLY A 139 6.49 5.95 0.53
CA GLY A 139 6.70 5.21 1.77
C GLY A 139 7.82 4.16 1.69
N GLU A 140 7.87 3.39 0.59
CA GLU A 140 8.92 2.39 0.34
C GLU A 140 10.32 3.01 0.22
N ARG A 141 10.41 4.28 -0.18
CA ARG A 141 11.68 4.99 -0.30
C ARG A 141 12.08 5.72 0.97
N ILE A 142 11.16 6.40 1.64
CA ILE A 142 11.53 7.24 2.80
C ILE A 142 11.71 6.44 4.09
N LEU A 143 10.86 5.45 4.37
CA LEU A 143 10.85 4.77 5.66
C LEU A 143 12.12 3.97 6.01
N PRO A 144 12.84 3.34 5.05
CA PRO A 144 14.13 2.70 5.34
C PRO A 144 15.19 3.64 5.95
N HIS A 145 15.06 4.95 5.74
CA HIS A 145 15.98 5.95 6.31
C HIS A 145 15.56 6.46 7.70
N ILE A 146 14.37 6.08 8.19
CA ILE A 146 13.79 6.64 9.43
C ILE A 146 13.48 5.54 10.44
N LEU A 147 12.67 4.55 10.04
CA LEU A 147 12.12 3.53 10.94
C LEU A 147 12.50 2.10 10.51
N GLY A 148 12.57 1.87 9.19
CA GLY A 148 12.87 0.57 8.62
C GLY A 148 12.07 0.29 7.35
N PRO A 149 12.30 -0.88 6.71
CA PRO A 149 11.63 -1.23 5.47
C PRO A 149 10.10 -1.34 5.64
N LEU A 150 9.33 -0.83 4.68
CA LEU A 150 7.87 -0.80 4.75
C LEU A 150 7.22 -2.19 4.70
N SER A 151 7.82 -3.15 4.01
CA SER A 151 7.25 -4.51 3.88
C SER A 151 7.09 -5.22 5.23
N PRO A 152 8.10 -5.30 6.11
CA PRO A 152 7.94 -5.76 7.50
C PRO A 152 6.85 -5.00 8.26
N LEU A 153 6.87 -3.67 8.22
CA LEU A 153 5.88 -2.82 8.91
C LEU A 153 4.44 -3.15 8.49
N HIS A 154 4.20 -3.37 7.19
CA HIS A 154 2.89 -3.79 6.68
C HIS A 154 2.46 -5.19 7.13
N ARG A 155 3.41 -6.12 7.31
CA ARG A 155 3.12 -7.51 7.69
C ARG A 155 2.96 -7.71 9.19
N GLN A 156 3.44 -6.76 9.99
CA GLN A 156 3.52 -6.86 11.45
C GLN A 156 2.74 -5.75 12.14
N HIS A 157 1.63 -5.32 11.54
CA HIS A 157 0.66 -4.48 12.22
C HIS A 157 0.25 -5.12 13.55
N THR A 158 0.12 -4.29 14.61
CA THR A 158 -0.55 -4.70 15.84
C THR A 158 -1.92 -5.30 15.51
N HIS A 159 -2.19 -6.50 16.01
CA HIS A 159 -3.45 -7.17 15.71
C HIS A 159 -4.63 -6.39 16.29
N PHE A 160 -5.76 -6.40 15.58
CA PHE A 160 -7.00 -5.78 16.06
C PHE A 160 -7.47 -6.35 17.40
N SER A 161 -7.13 -7.59 17.74
CA SER A 161 -7.42 -8.17 19.06
C SER A 161 -6.69 -7.43 20.19
N GLU A 162 -5.43 -7.03 19.97
CA GLU A 162 -4.68 -6.24 20.94
C GLU A 162 -5.18 -4.79 20.96
N LEU A 163 -5.49 -4.22 19.80
CA LEU A 163 -6.10 -2.88 19.73
C LEU A 163 -7.45 -2.84 20.46
N ALA A 164 -8.30 -3.85 20.32
CA ALA A 164 -9.57 -3.94 21.03
C ALA A 164 -9.41 -4.03 22.55
N ARG A 165 -8.28 -4.55 23.06
CA ARG A 165 -8.03 -4.64 24.50
C ARG A 165 -7.41 -3.38 25.08
N GLU A 166 -6.54 -2.70 24.32
CA GLU A 166 -5.60 -1.73 24.88
C GLU A 166 -5.72 -0.33 24.26
N CYS A 167 -6.26 -0.19 23.05
CA CYS A 167 -6.36 1.10 22.36
C CYS A 167 -7.49 1.94 22.94
N GLN A 168 -7.19 3.16 23.37
CA GLN A 168 -8.17 4.11 23.89
C GLN A 168 -8.56 5.15 22.82
N LEU A 169 -7.62 5.55 21.97
CA LEU A 169 -7.84 6.49 20.87
C LEU A 169 -7.22 5.97 19.56
N PHE A 170 -8.03 5.83 18.52
CA PHE A 170 -7.55 5.48 17.18
C PHE A 170 -7.69 6.68 16.23
N VAL A 171 -6.56 7.23 15.79
CA VAL A 171 -6.51 8.37 14.86
C VAL A 171 -6.24 7.86 13.45
N ALA A 172 -7.23 7.95 12.56
CA ALA A 172 -7.16 7.48 11.19
C ALA A 172 -6.93 8.64 10.20
N ILE A 173 -5.66 8.85 9.80
CA ILE A 173 -5.27 9.85 8.79
C ILE A 173 -5.42 9.25 7.39
N GLY A 174 -6.25 9.87 6.56
CA GLY A 174 -6.71 9.30 5.29
C GLY A 174 -7.72 8.16 5.46
N GLY A 175 -8.26 8.02 6.67
CA GLY A 175 -9.36 7.13 7.02
C GLY A 175 -9.03 5.63 7.15
N LEU A 176 -10.09 4.84 7.28
CA LEU A 176 -10.08 3.39 7.52
C LEU A 176 -11.23 2.67 6.76
N PRO A 177 -11.32 2.82 5.42
CA PRO A 177 -12.53 2.49 4.68
C PRO A 177 -12.76 0.97 4.52
N LEU A 178 -13.94 0.48 4.89
CA LEU A 178 -14.34 -0.94 4.71
C LEU A 178 -14.15 -1.42 3.27
N ARG A 179 -14.53 -0.58 2.30
CA ARG A 179 -14.46 -0.90 0.86
C ARG A 179 -13.06 -1.33 0.41
N ASN A 180 -12.01 -0.78 1.01
CA ASN A 180 -10.63 -1.13 0.67
C ASN A 180 -10.21 -2.46 1.33
N ALA A 181 -10.77 -2.77 2.50
CA ALA A 181 -10.55 -4.03 3.20
C ALA A 181 -11.28 -5.22 2.54
N GLN A 182 -12.12 -5.01 1.53
CA GLN A 182 -12.81 -6.05 0.77
C GLN A 182 -11.93 -6.77 -0.26
N VAL A 183 -10.64 -6.45 -0.32
CA VAL A 183 -9.72 -7.02 -1.30
C VAL A 183 -8.34 -7.27 -0.69
N ASN A 184 -7.69 -8.34 -1.17
CA ASN A 184 -6.29 -8.59 -0.87
C ASN A 184 -5.59 -9.30 -2.04
N GLY A 185 -4.33 -8.92 -2.32
CA GLY A 185 -3.56 -9.46 -3.45
C GLY A 185 -3.36 -10.98 -3.39
N GLY A 186 -3.23 -11.54 -2.19
CA GLY A 186 -3.15 -13.00 -1.98
C GLY A 186 -4.51 -13.70 -1.86
N GLY A 187 -5.61 -12.94 -1.92
CA GLY A 187 -6.94 -13.35 -1.51
C GLY A 187 -7.25 -12.99 -0.06
N ALA A 188 -8.51 -12.65 0.18
CA ALA A 188 -9.09 -12.49 1.51
C ALA A 188 -9.64 -13.84 1.97
N ASN A 189 -9.33 -14.28 3.19
CA ASN A 189 -9.93 -15.52 3.73
C ASN A 189 -11.30 -15.26 4.38
N ASP A 190 -11.40 -14.15 5.12
CA ASP A 190 -12.62 -13.57 5.69
C ASP A 190 -12.46 -12.04 5.70
N HIS A 191 -13.52 -11.28 5.97
CA HIS A 191 -13.51 -9.82 6.01
C HIS A 191 -13.85 -9.29 7.41
N MET A 192 -12.89 -9.37 8.32
CA MET A 192 -13.11 -9.16 9.76
C MET A 192 -13.01 -7.71 10.23
N LEU A 193 -12.72 -6.74 9.35
CA LEU A 193 -12.52 -5.34 9.76
C LEU A 193 -13.74 -4.79 10.52
N GLN A 194 -14.95 -4.94 9.98
CA GLN A 194 -16.18 -4.44 10.65
C GLN A 194 -16.30 -5.01 12.06
N TYR A 195 -16.19 -6.33 12.20
CA TYR A 195 -16.26 -7.00 13.50
C TYR A 195 -15.28 -6.41 14.52
N TRP A 196 -14.04 -6.14 14.10
CA TRP A 196 -13.03 -5.59 15.00
C TRP A 196 -13.28 -4.13 15.36
N LEU A 197 -13.78 -3.32 14.42
CA LEU A 197 -14.17 -1.94 14.72
C LEU A 197 -15.33 -1.88 15.71
N ASP A 198 -16.35 -2.73 15.53
CA ASP A 198 -17.46 -2.87 16.49
C ASP A 198 -16.95 -3.26 17.87
N LYS A 199 -16.00 -4.21 17.94
CA LYS A 199 -15.40 -4.66 19.20
C LYS A 199 -14.57 -3.57 19.89
N MET A 200 -13.77 -2.82 19.13
CA MET A 200 -13.02 -1.68 19.67
C MET A 200 -13.96 -0.61 20.21
N GLN A 201 -15.02 -0.25 19.47
CA GLN A 201 -16.01 0.73 19.92
C GLN A 201 -16.74 0.26 21.18
N ALA A 202 -17.18 -1.01 21.23
CA ALA A 202 -17.82 -1.59 22.41
C ALA A 202 -16.91 -1.62 23.65
N ASN A 203 -15.59 -1.68 23.45
CA ASN A 203 -14.60 -1.62 24.52
C ASN A 203 -14.16 -0.19 24.86
N GLY A 204 -14.79 0.83 24.26
CA GLY A 204 -14.55 2.24 24.58
C GLY A 204 -13.46 2.92 23.77
N THR A 205 -12.90 2.28 22.73
CA THR A 205 -11.97 2.97 21.83
C THR A 205 -12.70 4.09 21.09
N ARG A 206 -12.20 5.32 21.25
CA ARG A 206 -12.66 6.48 20.48
C ARG A 206 -11.96 6.52 19.12
N PHE A 207 -12.69 6.91 18.08
CA PHE A 207 -12.18 6.98 16.72
C PHE A 207 -12.24 8.40 16.18
N ILE A 208 -11.17 8.82 15.50
CA ILE A 208 -11.11 10.09 14.78
C ILE A 208 -10.75 9.78 13.33
N ASN A 209 -11.62 10.20 12.40
CA ASN A 209 -11.40 10.15 10.97
C ASN A 209 -10.89 11.51 10.48
N ILE A 210 -9.62 11.57 10.10
CA ILE A 210 -9.00 12.74 9.47
C ILE A 210 -8.94 12.46 7.97
N SER A 211 -9.97 12.88 7.24
CA SER A 211 -10.09 12.64 5.81
C SER A 211 -10.96 13.73 5.16
N PRO A 212 -10.72 14.12 3.90
CA PRO A 212 -11.68 14.92 3.15
C PRO A 212 -13.04 14.21 2.95
N VAL A 213 -13.13 12.89 3.18
CA VAL A 213 -14.32 12.08 2.98
C VAL A 213 -14.78 11.44 4.30
N ARG A 214 -15.95 11.85 4.81
CA ARG A 214 -16.56 11.29 6.02
C ARG A 214 -16.70 9.76 5.97
N ASN A 215 -17.09 9.23 4.80
CA ASN A 215 -17.33 7.80 4.59
C ASN A 215 -16.05 6.95 4.61
N ASP A 216 -14.87 7.54 4.77
CA ASP A 216 -13.65 6.75 4.95
C ASP A 216 -13.57 6.06 6.31
N LEU A 217 -14.50 6.33 7.23
CA LEU A 217 -14.67 5.55 8.46
C LEU A 217 -16.15 5.25 8.73
N SER A 218 -16.94 4.96 7.69
CA SER A 218 -18.38 4.71 7.81
C SER A 218 -18.74 3.51 8.70
N ALA A 219 -17.77 2.64 9.01
CA ALA A 219 -17.93 1.50 9.91
C ALA A 219 -18.13 1.88 11.38
N VAL A 220 -17.73 3.10 11.75
CA VAL A 220 -17.82 3.62 13.12
C VAL A 220 -18.64 4.91 13.07
N PRO A 221 -19.98 4.84 13.18
CA PRO A 221 -20.86 5.99 13.00
C PRO A 221 -20.55 7.17 13.93
N ASP A 222 -20.11 6.88 15.16
CA ASP A 222 -19.80 7.88 16.18
C ASP A 222 -18.36 8.42 16.09
N ALA A 223 -17.60 8.03 15.07
CA ALA A 223 -16.26 8.57 14.87
C ALA A 223 -16.32 10.08 14.60
N GLU A 224 -15.50 10.84 15.31
CA GLU A 224 -15.33 12.25 15.03
C GLU A 224 -14.71 12.41 13.64
N TRP A 225 -15.27 13.30 12.82
CA TRP A 225 -14.77 13.55 11.47
C TRP A 225 -14.14 14.95 11.37
N LEU A 226 -12.85 14.98 11.05
CA LEU A 226 -12.09 16.18 10.76
C LEU A 226 -11.87 16.29 9.25
N ALA A 227 -12.63 17.18 8.62
CA ALA A 227 -12.65 17.38 7.16
C ALA A 227 -11.42 18.18 6.68
N ILE A 228 -10.26 17.53 6.67
CA ILE A 228 -9.00 18.15 6.26
C ILE A 228 -8.98 18.46 4.74
N ARG A 229 -8.40 19.60 4.35
CA ARG A 229 -8.11 19.93 2.95
C ARG A 229 -7.12 18.90 2.36
N PRO A 230 -7.41 18.26 1.21
CA PRO A 230 -6.52 17.25 0.62
C PRO A 230 -5.08 17.75 0.44
N GLY A 231 -4.09 16.93 0.83
CA GLY A 231 -2.67 17.24 0.65
C GLY A 231 -2.07 18.17 1.71
N THR A 232 -2.80 18.45 2.80
CA THR A 232 -2.34 19.34 3.89
C THR A 232 -2.00 18.61 5.18
N ASP A 233 -2.02 17.27 5.16
CA ASP A 233 -1.82 16.39 6.33
C ASP A 233 -0.48 16.64 7.04
N THR A 234 0.57 16.98 6.29
CA THR A 234 1.88 17.31 6.89
C THR A 234 1.79 18.54 7.79
N ALA A 235 1.02 19.57 7.41
CA ALA A 235 0.84 20.75 8.24
C ALA A 235 0.12 20.42 9.55
N LEU A 236 -0.91 19.57 9.50
CA LEU A 236 -1.56 19.07 10.70
C LEU A 236 -0.57 18.32 11.61
N LEU A 237 0.19 17.36 11.07
CA LEU A 237 1.15 16.55 11.82
C LEU A 237 2.24 17.38 12.50
N LEU A 238 2.74 18.43 11.82
CA LEU A 238 3.69 19.38 12.39
C LEU A 238 3.05 20.20 13.53
N ALA A 239 1.80 20.64 13.39
CA ALA A 239 1.14 21.39 14.46
C ALA A 239 0.77 20.54 15.67
N LEU A 240 0.40 19.28 15.48
CA LEU A 240 0.24 18.33 16.58
C LEU A 240 1.58 18.15 17.33
N SER A 241 2.68 17.97 16.58
CA SER A 241 4.03 17.86 17.15
C SER A 241 4.46 19.13 17.89
N TYR A 242 4.13 20.31 17.34
CA TYR A 242 4.38 21.61 17.98
C TYR A 242 3.71 21.68 19.35
N VAL A 243 2.44 21.31 19.46
CA VAL A 243 1.70 21.37 20.73
C VAL A 243 2.32 20.43 21.76
N LEU A 244 2.67 19.20 21.37
CA LEU A 244 3.32 18.26 22.27
C LEU A 244 4.64 18.79 22.84
N ILE A 245 5.41 19.51 22.03
CA ILE A 245 6.69 20.10 22.45
C ILE A 245 6.48 21.37 23.27
N ALA A 246 5.66 22.30 22.79
CA ALA A 246 5.44 23.61 23.43
C ALA A 246 4.80 23.46 24.82
N GLU A 247 3.93 22.47 25.00
CA GLU A 247 3.28 22.16 26.28
C GLU A 247 4.04 21.10 27.10
N SER A 248 5.23 20.65 26.64
CA SER A 248 6.04 19.62 27.30
C SER A 248 5.28 18.31 27.57
N LEU A 249 4.39 17.91 26.66
CA LEU A 249 3.56 16.69 26.74
C LEU A 249 4.19 15.46 26.05
N TYR A 250 5.31 15.63 25.35
CA TYR A 250 6.00 14.53 24.68
C TYR A 250 6.80 13.66 25.67
N ASP A 251 7.00 12.39 25.34
CA ASP A 251 7.80 11.46 26.12
C ASP A 251 9.30 11.76 25.93
N GLN A 252 9.86 12.51 26.87
CA GLN A 252 11.26 12.94 26.82
C GLN A 252 12.23 11.75 26.90
N ALA A 253 11.88 10.71 27.67
CA ALA A 253 12.73 9.55 27.85
C ALA A 253 12.81 8.72 26.57
N PHE A 254 11.67 8.48 25.91
CA PHE A 254 11.62 7.81 24.63
C PHE A 254 12.39 8.58 23.56
N VAL A 255 12.14 9.90 23.45
CA VAL A 255 12.84 10.76 22.48
C VAL A 255 14.36 10.73 22.69
N ALA A 256 14.82 10.85 23.94
CA ALA A 256 16.25 10.85 24.25
C ALA A 256 16.94 9.51 23.94
N SER A 257 16.24 8.38 24.11
CA SER A 257 16.84 7.04 24.00
C SER A 257 16.63 6.37 22.64
N HIS A 258 15.57 6.71 21.89
CA HIS A 258 15.16 6.00 20.68
C HIS A 258 15.13 6.87 19.41
N THR A 259 15.54 8.14 19.49
CA THR A 259 15.53 9.04 18.33
C THR A 259 16.85 9.77 18.13
N VAL A 260 17.06 10.29 16.93
CA VAL A 260 18.15 11.20 16.57
C VAL A 260 17.58 12.39 15.82
N GLY A 261 18.22 13.56 15.92
CA GLY A 261 17.79 14.77 15.21
C GLY A 261 16.62 15.52 15.86
N PHE A 262 16.29 15.25 17.13
CA PHE A 262 15.21 15.95 17.84
C PHE A 262 15.46 17.47 17.95
N ALA A 263 16.69 17.89 18.31
CA ALA A 263 17.02 19.31 18.50
C ALA A 263 16.73 20.19 17.26
N PRO A 264 17.24 19.87 16.04
CA PRO A 264 16.91 20.65 14.85
C PRO A 264 15.42 20.56 14.46
N TYR A 265 14.76 19.42 14.70
CA TYR A 265 13.32 19.29 14.46
C TYR A 265 12.48 20.18 15.38
N ARG A 266 12.83 20.23 16.67
CA ARG A 266 12.22 21.14 17.65
C ARG A 266 12.39 22.60 17.22
N ALA A 267 13.62 23.00 16.87
CA ALA A 267 13.91 24.37 16.43
C ALA A 267 13.07 24.77 15.19
N TYR A 268 12.90 23.86 14.24
CA TYR A 268 12.03 24.08 13.08
C TYR A 268 10.54 24.21 13.45
N LEU A 269 10.05 23.36 14.35
CA LEU A 269 8.66 23.41 14.79
C LEU A 269 8.33 24.70 15.53
N LEU A 270 9.24 25.16 16.40
CA LEU A 270 9.07 26.38 17.18
C LEU A 270 9.37 27.67 16.39
N GLY A 271 9.79 27.55 15.12
CA GLY A 271 10.12 28.69 14.28
C GLY A 271 11.48 29.33 14.59
N GLU A 272 12.29 28.71 15.44
CA GLU A 272 13.65 29.18 15.78
C GLU A 272 14.58 29.13 14.55
N HIS A 273 14.33 28.21 13.62
CA HIS A 273 15.13 28.04 12.40
C HIS A 273 14.67 28.90 11.21
N ASP A 274 13.36 29.05 11.00
CA ASP A 274 12.78 29.67 9.79
C ASP A 274 11.87 30.87 10.07
N GLY A 275 11.74 31.30 11.33
CA GLY A 275 10.88 32.41 11.76
C GLY A 275 9.39 32.08 11.80
N VAL A 276 8.97 30.84 11.50
CA VAL A 276 7.56 30.46 11.41
C VAL A 276 7.26 29.30 12.35
N ALA A 277 6.70 29.60 13.52
CA ALA A 277 6.22 28.57 14.43
C ALA A 277 5.06 27.79 13.79
N LYS A 278 5.13 26.45 13.85
CA LYS A 278 4.13 25.53 13.29
C LYS A 278 2.92 25.38 14.21
N THR A 279 2.34 26.51 14.63
CA THR A 279 1.25 26.56 15.61
C THR A 279 -0.06 25.93 15.09
N PRO A 280 -1.02 25.62 15.98
CA PRO A 280 -2.37 25.23 15.54
C PRO A 280 -3.05 26.27 14.65
N ALA A 281 -2.85 27.57 14.91
CA ALA A 281 -3.39 28.64 14.06
C ALA A 281 -2.76 28.66 12.66
N TRP A 282 -1.44 28.41 12.57
CA TRP A 282 -0.75 28.24 11.29
C TRP A 282 -1.31 27.06 10.50
N ALA A 283 -1.49 25.90 11.15
CA ALA A 283 -2.05 24.72 10.50
C ALA A 283 -3.53 24.90 10.13
N ALA A 284 -4.33 25.60 10.93
CA ALA A 284 -5.73 25.87 10.63
C ALA A 284 -5.91 26.61 9.30
N ALA A 285 -5.09 27.62 9.04
CA ALA A 285 -5.12 28.36 7.77
C ALA A 285 -4.82 27.47 6.54
N ILE A 286 -3.96 26.46 6.71
CA ILE A 286 -3.54 25.55 5.63
C ILE A 286 -4.54 24.39 5.47
N THR A 287 -4.93 23.78 6.57
CA THR A 287 -5.73 22.54 6.62
C THR A 287 -7.23 22.78 6.52
N GLY A 288 -7.69 23.97 6.90
CA GLY A 288 -9.11 24.29 7.06
C GLY A 288 -9.75 23.72 8.33
N LEU A 289 -8.97 23.08 9.22
CA LEU A 289 -9.45 22.60 10.51
C LEU A 289 -9.43 23.71 11.55
N ASP A 290 -10.28 23.59 12.59
CA ASP A 290 -10.27 24.52 13.72
C ASP A 290 -8.98 24.42 14.54
N ALA A 291 -8.39 25.57 14.89
CA ALA A 291 -7.12 25.64 15.58
C ALA A 291 -7.19 25.07 17.00
N GLN A 292 -8.28 25.33 17.73
CA GLN A 292 -8.47 24.81 19.08
C GLN A 292 -8.60 23.28 19.03
N ARG A 293 -9.33 22.75 18.04
CA ARG A 293 -9.48 21.31 17.86
C ARG A 293 -8.15 20.62 17.57
N ILE A 294 -7.27 21.21 16.75
CA ILE A 294 -5.91 20.68 16.52
C ILE A 294 -5.14 20.60 17.84
N ALA A 295 -5.18 21.65 18.66
CA ALA A 295 -4.50 21.66 19.97
C ALA A 295 -5.06 20.58 20.91
N ASP A 296 -6.38 20.50 21.02
CA ASP A 296 -7.04 19.51 21.87
C ASP A 296 -6.77 18.08 21.41
N LEU A 297 -6.69 17.84 20.11
CA LEU A 297 -6.33 16.52 19.56
C LEU A 297 -4.93 16.11 20.00
N ALA A 298 -3.92 16.99 19.90
CA ALA A 298 -2.58 16.69 20.37
C ALA A 298 -2.56 16.33 21.87
N ARG A 299 -3.28 17.09 22.69
CA ARG A 299 -3.39 16.84 24.13
C ARG A 299 -4.12 15.53 24.44
N GLU A 300 -5.18 15.20 23.70
CA GLU A 300 -5.88 13.92 23.81
C GLU A 300 -4.98 12.74 23.46
N MET A 301 -4.21 12.86 22.38
CA MET A 301 -3.25 11.83 21.93
C MET A 301 -2.17 11.56 22.98
N ALA A 302 -1.68 12.60 23.67
CA ALA A 302 -0.70 12.45 24.75
C ALA A 302 -1.30 11.79 26.00
N ARG A 303 -2.57 12.08 26.32
CA ARG A 303 -3.24 11.57 27.53
C ARG A 303 -3.72 10.13 27.43
N HIS A 304 -3.91 9.61 26.22
CA HIS A 304 -4.51 8.29 25.99
C HIS A 304 -3.55 7.34 25.27
N ARG A 305 -3.76 6.03 25.47
CA ARG A 305 -3.15 5.01 24.62
C ARG A 305 -3.68 5.14 23.19
N THR A 306 -2.83 5.67 22.31
CA THR A 306 -3.18 6.17 20.98
C THR A 306 -2.49 5.36 19.89
N MET A 307 -3.30 4.81 18.98
CA MET A 307 -2.83 4.23 17.72
C MET A 307 -3.06 5.22 16.58
N VAL A 308 -1.99 5.61 15.89
CA VAL A 308 -2.05 6.46 14.70
C VAL A 308 -1.94 5.60 13.45
N ASN A 309 -2.98 5.60 12.63
CA ASN A 309 -2.96 4.98 11.32
C ASN A 309 -2.80 6.03 10.23
N ILE A 310 -1.88 5.82 9.29
CA ILE A 310 -1.78 6.63 8.07
C ILE A 310 -2.07 5.77 6.83
N SER A 311 -3.06 6.19 6.06
CA SER A 311 -3.51 5.54 4.82
C SER A 311 -2.49 5.68 3.69
N TRP A 312 -2.43 4.68 2.81
CA TRP A 312 -1.56 4.70 1.63
C TRP A 312 -1.94 5.78 0.62
N SER A 313 -3.15 6.33 0.67
CA SER A 313 -3.54 7.45 -0.21
C SER A 313 -2.70 8.70 0.04
N ILE A 314 -2.32 8.97 1.30
CA ILE A 314 -1.67 10.20 1.73
C ILE A 314 -0.32 10.41 1.04
N GLN A 315 0.45 9.33 0.88
CA GLN A 315 1.76 9.40 0.22
C GLN A 315 1.70 9.40 -1.31
N ARG A 316 0.52 9.17 -1.92
CA ARG A 316 0.35 9.18 -3.38
C ARG A 316 0.05 10.61 -3.86
N ALA A 317 0.93 11.51 -3.47
CA ALA A 317 0.82 12.94 -3.71
C ALA A 317 2.22 13.54 -3.91
N ARG A 318 2.27 14.79 -4.39
CA ARG A 318 3.51 15.57 -4.40
C ARG A 318 4.02 15.68 -2.96
N GLN A 319 5.30 15.36 -2.73
CA GLN A 319 5.93 15.37 -1.40
C GLN A 319 5.27 14.41 -0.40
N GLY A 320 4.68 13.31 -0.87
CA GLY A 320 4.00 12.32 -0.02
C GLY A 320 4.90 11.65 1.03
N GLU A 321 6.21 11.69 0.86
CA GLU A 321 7.21 11.25 1.83
C GLU A 321 7.12 12.02 3.15
N GLN A 322 6.75 13.31 3.09
CA GLN A 322 6.76 14.22 4.23
C GLN A 322 5.69 13.85 5.26
N ALA A 323 4.48 13.48 4.81
CA ALA A 323 3.41 13.06 5.70
C ALA A 323 3.78 11.77 6.44
N TYR A 324 4.40 10.81 5.76
CA TYR A 324 4.88 9.58 6.40
C TYR A 324 5.96 9.86 7.44
N TRP A 325 6.94 10.71 7.11
CA TRP A 325 7.99 11.10 8.05
C TRP A 325 7.43 11.85 9.26
N ALA A 326 6.58 12.85 9.03
CA ALA A 326 5.95 13.63 10.10
C ALA A 326 5.09 12.74 11.02
N THR A 327 4.41 11.71 10.50
CA THR A 327 3.69 10.73 11.33
C THR A 327 4.65 9.93 12.21
N VAL A 328 5.78 9.46 11.68
CA VAL A 328 6.80 8.78 12.51
C VAL A 328 7.30 9.71 13.60
N ALA A 329 7.63 10.97 13.27
CA ALA A 329 8.08 11.95 14.25
C ALA A 329 7.02 12.21 15.33
N LEU A 330 5.76 12.43 14.96
CA LEU A 330 4.65 12.62 15.90
C LEU A 330 4.50 11.41 16.85
N THR A 331 4.50 10.19 16.32
CA THR A 331 4.36 8.98 17.14
C THR A 331 5.57 8.69 18.02
N ALA A 332 6.77 9.12 17.62
CA ALA A 332 7.94 9.09 18.48
C ALA A 332 7.84 10.10 19.64
N LEU A 333 7.31 11.30 19.39
CA LEU A 333 7.02 12.28 20.46
C LEU A 333 6.00 11.75 21.47
N LEU A 334 5.00 11.01 21.02
CA LEU A 334 4.04 10.37 21.93
C LEU A 334 4.66 9.28 22.81
N GLY A 335 5.79 8.68 22.40
CA GLY A 335 6.48 7.64 23.17
C GLY A 335 5.79 6.27 23.22
N GLN A 336 4.74 6.06 22.41
CA GLN A 336 3.89 4.87 22.51
C GLN A 336 4.23 3.77 21.49
N LEU A 337 5.27 3.96 20.69
CA LEU A 337 5.75 2.95 19.74
C LEU A 337 6.18 1.68 20.47
N GLY A 338 5.65 0.54 20.05
CA GLY A 338 5.93 -0.77 20.66
C GLY A 338 5.05 -1.12 21.86
N THR A 339 4.16 -0.23 22.30
CA THR A 339 3.23 -0.53 23.40
C THR A 339 1.97 -1.27 22.89
N PRO A 340 1.33 -2.11 23.72
CA PRO A 340 0.04 -2.71 23.36
C PRO A 340 -1.03 -1.63 23.11
N GLY A 341 -1.67 -1.62 21.94
CA GLY A 341 -2.71 -0.62 21.63
C GLY A 341 -2.22 0.77 21.21
N GLY A 342 -0.91 1.06 21.26
CA GLY A 342 -0.33 2.36 20.94
C GLY A 342 0.67 2.32 19.80
N GLY A 343 1.00 3.50 19.25
CA GLY A 343 2.05 3.65 18.24
C GLY A 343 1.51 3.96 16.85
N LEU A 344 2.01 3.24 15.85
CA LEU A 344 1.86 3.58 14.43
C LEU A 344 1.49 2.37 13.57
N GLY A 345 0.53 2.56 12.66
CA GLY A 345 0.22 1.66 11.57
C GLY A 345 0.30 2.33 10.20
N PHE A 346 0.86 1.62 9.22
CA PHE A 346 0.91 2.06 7.83
C PHE A 346 -0.13 1.29 7.00
N GLY A 347 -1.34 1.84 6.93
CA GLY A 347 -2.39 1.34 6.05
C GLY A 347 -3.22 0.20 6.65
N TYR A 348 -3.65 0.33 7.91
CA TYR A 348 -4.85 -0.37 8.34
C TYR A 348 -6.00 -0.06 7.37
N ALA A 349 -6.79 -1.09 7.05
CA ALA A 349 -7.87 -1.05 6.06
C ALA A 349 -7.48 -0.65 4.62
N CYS A 350 -6.20 -0.50 4.26
CA CYS A 350 -5.82 -0.28 2.85
C CYS A 350 -5.96 -1.55 2.01
N THR A 351 -5.90 -2.71 2.66
CA THR A 351 -6.25 -4.04 2.15
C THR A 351 -6.73 -4.88 3.33
N ASN A 352 -7.30 -6.07 3.07
CA ASN A 352 -7.90 -6.89 4.12
C ASN A 352 -6.93 -7.41 5.22
N LEU A 353 -5.62 -7.56 4.93
CA LEU A 353 -4.72 -8.29 5.84
C LEU A 353 -4.15 -7.45 6.99
N ALA A 354 -4.20 -6.11 6.91
CA ALA A 354 -3.62 -5.26 7.95
C ALA A 354 -4.36 -5.45 9.28
N GLY A 355 -3.63 -5.77 10.35
CA GLY A 355 -4.20 -5.99 11.69
C GLY A 355 -4.90 -7.34 11.89
N ALA A 356 -4.99 -8.19 10.87
CA ALA A 356 -5.67 -9.48 10.99
C ALA A 356 -4.84 -10.48 11.81
N VAL A 357 -5.49 -11.21 12.72
CA VAL A 357 -4.86 -12.29 13.50
C VAL A 357 -4.62 -13.50 12.58
N ARG A 358 -3.46 -13.57 11.93
CA ARG A 358 -3.12 -14.65 10.98
C ARG A 358 -1.75 -15.22 11.27
N LYS A 359 -1.66 -16.56 11.30
CA LYS A 359 -0.36 -17.25 11.36
C LYS A 359 0.35 -17.11 10.02
N ALA A 360 1.62 -16.70 10.06
CA ALA A 360 2.49 -16.76 8.90
C ALA A 360 2.84 -18.22 8.60
N PHE A 361 2.77 -18.61 7.33
CA PHE A 361 3.19 -19.93 6.86
C PHE A 361 4.17 -19.79 5.70
N SER A 362 5.09 -20.74 5.58
CA SER A 362 6.01 -20.82 4.45
C SER A 362 5.22 -21.03 3.16
N ARG A 363 5.53 -20.26 2.12
CA ARG A 363 4.84 -20.33 0.85
C ARG A 363 5.51 -21.38 -0.04
N PRO A 364 4.76 -22.16 -0.83
CA PRO A 364 5.36 -22.98 -1.89
C PRO A 364 6.20 -22.10 -2.82
N THR A 365 7.48 -22.42 -2.95
CA THR A 365 8.43 -21.74 -3.83
C THR A 365 9.09 -22.74 -4.75
N LEU A 366 9.19 -22.40 -6.03
CA LEU A 366 10.05 -23.11 -6.98
C LEU A 366 11.43 -22.48 -6.97
N THR A 367 12.47 -23.30 -7.09
CA THR A 367 13.86 -22.85 -7.21
C THR A 367 14.00 -21.93 -8.43
N ARG A 368 14.58 -20.75 -8.20
CA ARG A 368 14.96 -19.84 -9.29
C ARG A 368 16.31 -20.32 -9.84
N ARG A 369 16.38 -20.77 -11.10
CA ARG A 369 17.67 -21.02 -11.76
C ARG A 369 18.37 -19.67 -11.97
N GLY A 370 19.62 -19.55 -11.50
CA GLY A 370 20.50 -18.40 -11.79
C GLY A 370 20.84 -17.44 -10.64
N GLU A 371 20.88 -17.89 -9.39
CA GLU A 371 21.63 -17.17 -8.34
C GLU A 371 23.05 -17.76 -8.27
N CYS A 372 23.95 -17.32 -9.15
CA CYS A 372 25.38 -17.48 -8.91
C CYS A 372 25.76 -16.56 -7.74
N GLY A 373 26.03 -17.16 -6.58
CA GLY A 373 26.78 -16.57 -5.46
C GLY A 373 26.32 -15.19 -4.97
N GLY A 374 25.26 -15.15 -4.16
CA GLY A 374 24.91 -13.95 -3.40
C GLY A 374 23.57 -14.07 -2.67
N GLN A 375 23.65 -14.30 -1.36
CA GLN A 375 22.61 -14.17 -0.31
C GLN A 375 21.14 -14.42 -0.69
N ARG A 376 20.49 -15.34 0.04
CA ARG A 376 19.02 -15.47 0.07
C ARG A 376 18.38 -14.11 0.43
N TYR A 377 17.73 -13.46 -0.54
CA TYR A 377 16.95 -12.24 -0.31
C TYR A 377 15.45 -12.57 -0.17
N PRO A 378 14.86 -12.47 1.03
CA PRO A 378 13.43 -12.62 1.22
C PRO A 378 12.71 -11.31 0.84
N GLY A 379 12.53 -11.09 -0.46
CA GLY A 379 11.69 -10.02 -0.99
C GLY A 379 12.33 -8.63 -1.01
N GLY A 380 12.40 -8.05 -2.21
CA GLY A 380 12.53 -6.61 -2.44
C GLY A 380 13.70 -5.89 -1.77
N ALA A 381 14.87 -5.89 -2.42
CA ALA A 381 15.72 -4.71 -2.69
C ALA A 381 17.18 -5.14 -2.93
N ALA A 382 17.76 -4.70 -4.05
CA ALA A 382 19.07 -4.01 -4.13
C ALA A 382 19.51 -3.94 -5.60
N VAL A 383 19.42 -2.75 -6.19
CA VAL A 383 20.33 -2.34 -7.27
C VAL A 383 21.57 -1.81 -6.55
N ARG A 384 22.74 -2.37 -6.85
CA ARG A 384 24.02 -1.83 -6.39
C ARG A 384 24.26 -0.50 -7.10
N TYR A 385 24.38 0.59 -6.35
CA TYR A 385 25.05 1.78 -6.84
C TYR A 385 26.55 1.51 -6.84
N ALA A 386 27.16 1.45 -8.02
CA ALA A 386 28.60 1.58 -8.15
C ALA A 386 28.92 3.08 -7.95
N ALA A 387 29.33 3.45 -6.73
CA ALA A 387 30.06 4.69 -6.52
C ALA A 387 31.48 4.47 -7.06
N ALA A 388 31.85 5.22 -8.09
CA ALA A 388 33.24 5.33 -8.51
C ALA A 388 34.05 6.05 -7.40
N PRO A 389 35.26 5.58 -7.07
CA PRO A 389 36.10 6.24 -6.08
C PRO A 389 36.65 7.57 -6.60
N GLY A 390 36.83 8.50 -5.67
CA GLY A 390 37.10 9.92 -5.86
C GLY A 390 38.20 10.35 -6.83
N ARG A 391 38.13 11.62 -7.21
CA ARG A 391 39.32 12.47 -7.30
C ARG A 391 39.11 13.74 -6.48
N ASN A 392 40.05 13.97 -5.58
CA ASN A 392 40.24 15.17 -4.77
C ASN A 392 40.54 16.39 -5.66
N LEU A 393 39.93 17.53 -5.35
CA LEU A 393 40.56 18.69 -4.72
C LEU A 393 39.47 19.63 -4.21
#